data_AF-A0A7X1AXA7-F1
#
_entry.id   AF-A0A7X1AXA7-F1
#
_cell.length_a   1.000
_cell.length_b   1.000
_cell.length_c   1.000
_cell.angle_alpha   90.00
_cell.angle_beta   90.00
_cell.angle_gamma   90.00
#
_symmetry.space_group_name_H-M   'P 1'
#
loop_
_entity.id
_entity.type
_entity.pdbx_description
1 polymer ?
#
loop_
_entity_poly.entity_id
_entity_poly.type
_entity_poly.pdbx_seq_one_letter_code
_entity_poly.pdbx_strand_id
1 'polypeptide(L)'
;MNLSDTGRRFHLPRGDLDFLIHNLAHGENEAVALLALLTDPETVDRLLDGPSILNVVLNGRGTLGISEFLYFYLLVRRVFRDRGLEDPDLADYVAGALTDFSLSQRLKKGGRTALPFVIDLAEDLSRATSPYERFFLSVQIGNFLLVATGIFYAHLEERSKRRGAPGLGYYEDFGAGIFREAGNHPLAREFLLEDRFRQLSDAFSSSRRALNRMSDQFLIWN
;
A
#
# COMPACT_ATOMS: atom_id res chain seq x y z
N MET A 1 -11.96 -5.52 5.53
CA MET A 1 -10.49 -5.54 5.39
C MET A 1 -10.01 -6.92 5.78
N ASN A 2 -9.29 -7.60 4.89
CA ASN A 2 -8.80 -8.95 5.14
C ASN A 2 -7.40 -8.86 5.76
N LEU A 3 -7.30 -8.89 7.10
CA LEU A 3 -6.03 -8.71 7.81
C LEU A 3 -5.14 -9.96 7.81
N SER A 4 -5.64 -11.11 7.32
CA SER A 4 -4.86 -12.34 7.20
C SER A 4 -4.07 -12.44 5.90
N ASP A 5 -4.22 -11.49 4.98
CA ASP A 5 -3.62 -11.54 3.65
C ASP A 5 -2.31 -10.71 3.61
N THR A 6 -1.36 -11.09 4.47
CA THR A 6 0.03 -10.58 4.46
C THR A 6 0.91 -11.53 3.65
N GLY A 7 1.94 -11.01 2.98
CA GLY A 7 2.77 -11.84 2.09
C GLY A 7 2.08 -12.16 0.77
N ARG A 8 1.23 -11.25 0.28
CA ARG A 8 0.50 -11.41 -1.00
C ARG A 8 1.45 -11.66 -2.17
N ARG A 9 2.67 -11.12 -2.12
CA ARG A 9 3.73 -11.35 -3.12
C ARG A 9 4.20 -12.81 -3.23
N PHE A 10 3.98 -13.64 -2.20
CA PHE A 10 4.26 -15.09 -2.26
C PHE A 10 3.09 -15.89 -2.87
N HIS A 11 1.94 -15.25 -3.06
CA HIS A 11 0.70 -15.88 -3.51
C HIS A 11 0.14 -15.18 -4.74
N LEU A 12 1.02 -14.85 -5.69
CA LEU A 12 0.64 -14.17 -6.92
C LEU A 12 -0.35 -15.02 -7.73
N PRO A 13 -1.45 -14.44 -8.22
CA PRO A 13 -2.39 -15.15 -9.08
C PRO A 13 -1.71 -15.60 -10.37
N ARG A 14 -2.28 -16.61 -11.02
CA ARG A 14 -1.71 -17.18 -12.25
C ARG A 14 -1.42 -16.12 -13.33
N GLY A 15 -2.30 -15.13 -13.50
CA GLY A 15 -2.07 -14.05 -14.48
C GLY A 15 -0.80 -13.24 -14.22
N ASP A 16 -0.45 -13.02 -12.95
CA ASP A 16 0.78 -12.34 -12.55
C ASP A 16 2.02 -13.20 -12.84
N LEU A 17 1.95 -14.49 -12.50
CA LEU A 17 3.02 -15.44 -12.79
C LEU A 17 3.27 -15.58 -14.29
N ASP A 18 2.20 -15.74 -15.09
CA ASP A 18 2.26 -15.83 -16.54
C ASP A 18 2.88 -14.54 -17.14
N PHE A 19 2.51 -13.37 -16.63
CA PHE A 19 3.10 -12.09 -17.04
C PHE A 19 4.59 -12.00 -16.71
N LEU A 20 4.98 -12.38 -15.48
CA LEU A 20 6.38 -12.34 -15.04
C LEU A 20 7.25 -13.28 -15.87
N ILE A 21 6.80 -14.51 -16.07
CA ILE A 21 7.48 -15.51 -16.88
C ILE A 21 7.63 -15.03 -18.33
N HIS A 22 6.55 -14.52 -18.94
CA HIS A 22 6.57 -14.06 -20.32
C HIS A 22 7.59 -12.94 -20.57
N ASN A 23 7.78 -12.05 -19.59
CA ASN A 23 8.66 -10.89 -19.75
C ASN A 23 10.10 -11.11 -19.25
N LEU A 24 10.32 -12.11 -18.40
CA LEU A 24 11.65 -12.39 -17.81
C LEU A 24 12.34 -13.62 -18.41
N ALA A 25 11.59 -14.58 -18.96
CA ALA A 25 12.17 -15.79 -19.53
C ALA A 25 12.60 -15.58 -20.99
N HIS A 26 13.74 -16.15 -21.37
CA HIS A 26 14.22 -16.23 -22.74
C HIS A 26 14.09 -17.64 -23.35
N GLY A 27 13.30 -18.53 -22.71
CA GLY A 27 12.98 -19.87 -23.21
C GLY A 27 12.23 -20.73 -22.20
N GLU A 28 11.80 -21.93 -22.61
CA GLU A 28 10.98 -22.83 -21.77
C GLU A 28 11.71 -23.32 -20.51
N ASN A 29 13.02 -23.60 -20.58
CA ASN A 29 13.80 -24.01 -19.42
C ASN A 29 13.91 -22.89 -18.37
N GLU A 30 14.08 -21.63 -18.81
CA GLU A 30 14.11 -20.48 -17.92
C GLU A 30 12.73 -20.20 -17.31
N ALA A 31 11.65 -20.42 -18.07
CA ALA A 31 10.29 -20.25 -17.57
C ALA A 31 9.99 -21.16 -16.36
N VAL A 32 10.42 -22.42 -16.41
CA VAL A 32 10.27 -23.37 -15.28
C VAL A 32 11.11 -22.93 -14.08
N ALA A 33 12.35 -22.49 -14.30
CA ALA A 33 13.22 -22.00 -13.24
C ALA A 33 12.66 -20.73 -12.58
N LEU A 34 12.17 -19.77 -13.37
CA LEU A 34 11.58 -18.53 -12.90
C LEU A 34 10.30 -18.78 -12.08
N LEU A 35 9.46 -19.72 -12.50
CA LEU A 35 8.29 -20.10 -11.72
C LEU A 35 8.70 -20.61 -10.32
N ALA A 36 9.73 -21.46 -10.25
CA ALA A 36 10.23 -21.96 -8.97
C ALA A 36 10.74 -20.81 -8.07
N LEU A 37 11.49 -19.85 -8.64
CA LEU A 37 11.99 -18.67 -7.91
C LEU A 37 10.87 -17.72 -7.46
N LEU A 38 9.81 -17.56 -8.26
CA LEU A 38 8.65 -16.74 -7.91
C LEU A 38 7.84 -17.32 -6.75
N THR A 39 7.90 -18.64 -6.56
CA THR A 39 7.23 -19.33 -5.46
C THR A 39 8.11 -19.54 -4.23
N ASP A 40 9.40 -19.18 -4.31
CA ASP A 40 10.36 -19.35 -3.23
C ASP A 40 10.53 -18.03 -2.44
N PRO A 41 10.19 -18.01 -1.14
CA PRO A 41 10.28 -16.81 -0.32
C PRO A 41 11.68 -16.18 -0.25
N GLU A 42 12.74 -16.97 -0.43
CA GLU A 42 14.13 -16.51 -0.35
C GLU A 42 14.60 -15.78 -1.63
N THR A 43 13.88 -15.93 -2.74
CA THR A 43 14.31 -15.44 -4.06
C THR A 43 13.32 -14.50 -4.72
N VAL A 44 12.02 -14.57 -4.39
CA VAL A 44 10.99 -13.72 -5.00
C VAL A 44 11.30 -12.22 -4.86
N ASP A 45 11.81 -11.78 -3.70
CA ASP A 45 12.09 -10.36 -3.46
C ASP A 45 13.16 -9.83 -4.41
N ARG A 46 14.23 -10.62 -4.63
CA ARG A 46 15.30 -10.27 -5.57
C ARG A 46 14.79 -10.18 -7.00
N LEU A 47 13.84 -11.05 -7.36
CA LEU A 47 13.27 -11.07 -8.70
C LEU A 47 12.34 -9.87 -8.94
N LEU A 48 11.46 -9.57 -7.99
CA LEU A 48 10.54 -8.44 -8.08
C LEU A 48 11.25 -7.08 -7.92
N ASP A 49 12.42 -7.06 -7.25
CA ASP A 49 13.30 -5.89 -7.15
C ASP A 49 14.08 -5.60 -8.45
N GLY A 50 14.01 -6.49 -9.44
CA GLY A 50 14.67 -6.32 -10.73
C GLY A 50 14.15 -5.10 -11.50
N PRO A 51 15.01 -4.22 -12.05
CA PRO A 51 14.54 -3.02 -12.76
C PRO A 51 13.83 -3.35 -14.08
N SER A 52 14.08 -4.53 -14.65
CA SER A 52 13.50 -4.97 -15.92
C SER A 52 11.97 -5.05 -15.86
N ILE A 53 11.40 -5.67 -14.82
CA ILE A 53 9.95 -5.88 -14.75
C ILE A 53 9.20 -4.56 -14.58
N LEU A 54 9.72 -3.66 -13.75
CA LEU A 54 9.12 -2.35 -13.57
C LEU A 54 9.15 -1.55 -14.88
N ASN A 55 10.25 -1.62 -15.62
CA ASN A 55 10.35 -0.95 -16.92
C ASN A 55 9.34 -1.51 -17.92
N VAL A 56 9.08 -2.82 -17.93
CA VAL A 56 8.04 -3.43 -18.76
C VAL A 56 6.66 -2.90 -18.37
N VAL A 57 6.35 -2.84 -17.08
CA VAL A 57 5.07 -2.34 -16.56
C VAL A 57 4.86 -0.86 -16.92
N LEU A 58 5.89 -0.02 -16.79
CA LEU A 58 5.79 1.42 -17.05
C LEU A 58 5.81 1.79 -18.54
N ASN A 59 6.51 1.03 -19.37
CA ASN A 59 6.63 1.31 -20.82
C ASN A 59 5.68 0.46 -21.69
N GLY A 60 4.92 -0.44 -21.06
CA GLY A 60 3.97 -1.31 -21.74
C GLY A 60 2.91 -0.52 -22.50
N ARG A 61 2.73 -0.80 -23.80
CA ARG A 61 1.66 -0.24 -24.61
C ARG A 61 0.47 -1.20 -24.59
N GLY A 62 -0.49 -1.00 -23.68
CA GLY A 62 -1.72 -1.79 -23.63
C GLY A 62 -2.27 -2.00 -22.21
N THR A 63 -3.35 -2.79 -22.11
CA THR A 63 -3.87 -3.24 -20.81
C THR A 63 -2.89 -4.25 -20.20
N LEU A 64 -2.33 -3.93 -19.04
CA LEU A 64 -1.50 -4.86 -18.30
C LEU A 64 -2.37 -6.02 -17.80
N GLY A 65 -1.98 -7.26 -18.12
CA GLY A 65 -2.66 -8.48 -17.67
C GLY A 65 -2.33 -8.88 -16.23
N ILE A 66 -1.93 -7.93 -15.39
CA ILE A 66 -1.51 -8.14 -14.00
C ILE A 66 -2.56 -7.65 -13.00
N SER A 67 -2.50 -8.18 -11.79
CA SER A 67 -3.32 -7.76 -10.66
C SER A 67 -2.97 -6.34 -10.23
N GLU A 68 -3.96 -5.64 -9.67
CA GLU A 68 -3.75 -4.33 -9.03
C GLU A 68 -2.70 -4.43 -7.91
N PHE A 69 -2.64 -5.56 -7.21
CA PHE A 69 -1.65 -5.80 -6.17
C PHE A 69 -0.22 -5.82 -6.72
N LEU A 70 0.07 -6.64 -7.74
CA LEU A 70 1.42 -6.70 -8.32
C LEU A 70 1.83 -5.34 -8.89
N TYR A 71 0.90 -4.64 -9.54
CA TYR A 71 1.14 -3.28 -10.03
C TYR A 71 1.55 -2.32 -8.90
N PHE A 72 0.76 -2.24 -7.82
CA PHE A 72 1.11 -1.37 -6.69
C PHE A 72 2.38 -1.84 -5.97
N TYR A 73 2.60 -3.14 -5.83
CA TYR A 73 3.80 -3.69 -5.20
C TYR A 73 5.07 -3.21 -5.89
N LEU A 74 5.16 -3.36 -7.22
CA LEU A 74 6.34 -2.94 -7.98
C LEU A 74 6.60 -1.42 -7.86
N LEU A 75 5.56 -0.61 -7.87
CA LEU A 75 5.68 0.85 -7.73
C LEU A 75 6.08 1.27 -6.31
N VAL A 76 5.39 0.74 -5.29
CA VAL A 76 5.67 1.00 -3.88
C VAL A 76 7.09 0.58 -3.56
N ARG A 77 7.47 -0.65 -3.96
CA ARG A 77 8.80 -1.19 -3.72
C ARG A 77 9.89 -0.29 -4.31
N ARG A 78 9.68 0.21 -5.53
CA ARG A 78 10.60 1.16 -6.17
C ARG A 78 10.77 2.45 -5.36
N VAL A 79 9.66 3.11 -4.99
CA VAL A 79 9.74 4.41 -4.30
C VAL A 79 10.17 4.28 -2.84
N PHE A 80 9.94 3.13 -2.21
CA PHE A 80 10.39 2.83 -0.85
C PHE A 80 11.91 2.64 -0.80
N ARG A 81 12.48 1.85 -1.70
CA ARG A 81 13.95 1.71 -1.82
C ARG A 81 14.65 3.02 -2.14
N ASP A 82 14.08 3.84 -3.02
CA ASP A 82 14.59 5.20 -3.30
C ASP A 82 14.62 6.13 -2.05
N ARG A 83 13.92 5.74 -0.97
CA ARG A 83 13.88 6.45 0.33
C ARG A 83 14.54 5.66 1.47
N GLY A 84 15.20 4.55 1.18
CA GLY A 84 15.85 3.68 2.18
C GLY A 84 14.89 2.85 3.03
N LEU A 85 13.64 2.70 2.60
CA LEU A 85 12.66 1.78 3.19
C LEU A 85 12.85 0.40 2.52
N GLU A 86 13.79 -0.39 3.02
CA GLU A 86 14.23 -1.63 2.38
C GLU A 86 13.39 -2.87 2.72
N ASP A 87 12.47 -2.79 3.69
CA ASP A 87 11.65 -3.93 4.09
C ASP A 87 10.61 -4.30 2.99
N PRO A 88 10.71 -5.48 2.35
CA PRO A 88 9.75 -5.92 1.35
C PRO A 88 8.35 -6.20 1.94
N ASP A 89 8.26 -6.58 3.22
CA ASP A 89 6.97 -6.81 3.87
C ASP A 89 6.21 -5.52 4.12
N LEU A 90 6.93 -4.42 4.38
CA LEU A 90 6.34 -3.10 4.45
C LEU A 90 5.77 -2.68 3.09
N ALA A 91 6.49 -2.97 2.00
CA ALA A 91 6.00 -2.70 0.64
C ALA A 91 4.79 -3.58 0.28
N ASP A 92 4.81 -4.87 0.63
CA ASP A 92 3.70 -5.81 0.47
C ASP A 92 2.43 -5.30 1.18
N TYR A 93 2.57 -4.90 2.44
CA TYR A 93 1.46 -4.36 3.23
C TYR A 93 0.86 -3.11 2.59
N VAL A 94 1.71 -2.15 2.21
CA VAL A 94 1.25 -0.87 1.63
C VAL A 94 0.63 -1.07 0.25
N ALA A 95 1.17 -1.97 -0.56
CA ALA A 95 0.56 -2.36 -1.83
C ALA A 95 -0.83 -2.99 -1.61
N GLY A 96 -0.97 -3.88 -0.63
CA GLY A 96 -2.25 -4.44 -0.23
C GLY A 96 -3.25 -3.37 0.22
N ALA A 97 -2.82 -2.38 1.02
CA ALA A 97 -3.67 -1.26 1.44
C ALA A 97 -4.15 -0.41 0.25
N LEU A 98 -3.30 -0.18 -0.75
CA LEU A 98 -3.67 0.51 -1.99
C LEU A 98 -4.66 -0.29 -2.83
N THR A 99 -4.46 -1.60 -2.98
CA THR A 99 -5.39 -2.50 -3.68
C THR A 99 -6.77 -2.49 -2.99
N ASP A 100 -6.79 -2.66 -1.67
CA ASP A 100 -8.03 -2.69 -0.89
C ASP A 100 -8.77 -1.35 -0.99
N PHE A 101 -8.03 -0.23 -0.96
CA PHE A 101 -8.60 1.11 -1.16
C PHE A 101 -9.19 1.27 -2.58
N SER A 102 -8.44 0.91 -3.62
CA SER A 102 -8.88 0.95 -5.02
C SER A 102 -10.19 0.20 -5.23
N LEU A 103 -10.24 -1.06 -4.75
CA LEU A 103 -11.44 -1.88 -4.81
C LEU A 103 -12.62 -1.23 -4.06
N SER A 104 -12.36 -0.70 -2.86
CA SER A 104 -13.39 -0.05 -2.05
C SER A 104 -13.98 1.19 -2.74
N GLN A 105 -13.16 1.98 -3.45
CA GLN A 105 -13.66 3.12 -4.23
C GLN A 105 -14.51 2.69 -5.43
N ARG A 106 -14.14 1.59 -6.12
CA ARG A 106 -14.92 1.04 -7.24
C ARG A 106 -16.30 0.53 -6.82
N LEU A 107 -16.42 -0.02 -5.62
CA LEU A 107 -17.68 -0.59 -5.11
C LEU A 107 -18.66 0.47 -4.59
N LYS A 108 -18.19 1.69 -4.27
CA LYS A 108 -19.06 2.79 -3.83
C LYS A 108 -19.93 3.27 -5.00
N LYS A 109 -21.21 2.90 -4.96
CA LYS A 109 -22.25 3.40 -5.89
C LYS A 109 -22.60 4.85 -5.53
N GLY A 110 -21.97 5.83 -6.18
CA GLY A 110 -22.37 7.25 -6.06
C GLY A 110 -21.21 8.25 -6.03
N GLY A 111 -20.51 8.40 -7.16
CA GLY A 111 -19.52 9.48 -7.36
C GLY A 111 -18.30 9.45 -6.42
N ARG A 112 -17.37 10.39 -6.62
CA ARG A 112 -16.21 10.59 -5.73
C ARG A 112 -16.71 11.09 -4.36
N THR A 113 -16.68 10.24 -3.34
CA THR A 113 -16.94 10.66 -1.95
C THR A 113 -15.82 11.59 -1.49
N ALA A 114 -16.15 12.68 -0.80
CA ALA A 114 -15.15 13.55 -0.21
C ALA A 114 -14.29 12.78 0.80
N LEU A 115 -12.98 13.06 0.85
CA LEU A 115 -12.12 12.49 1.88
C LEU A 115 -12.62 12.96 3.27
N PRO A 116 -12.82 12.07 4.27
CA PRO A 116 -13.18 12.48 5.63
C PRO A 116 -12.13 13.44 6.23
N PHE A 117 -12.52 14.22 7.24
CA PHE A 117 -11.57 14.97 8.05
C PHE A 117 -11.02 14.08 9.15
N VAL A 118 -9.78 14.34 9.60
CA VAL A 118 -9.18 13.60 10.72
C VAL A 118 -10.01 13.70 11.99
N ILE A 119 -10.69 14.82 12.22
CA ILE A 119 -11.57 14.98 13.38
C ILE A 119 -12.75 14.00 13.35
N ASP A 120 -13.32 13.73 12.17
CA ASP A 120 -14.41 12.77 12.00
C ASP A 120 -13.88 11.35 12.30
N LEU A 121 -12.69 11.03 11.80
CA LEU A 121 -12.03 9.74 12.06
C LEU A 121 -11.69 9.54 13.54
N ALA A 122 -11.25 10.59 14.23
CA ALA A 122 -10.99 10.56 15.65
C ALA A 122 -12.29 10.38 16.47
N GLU A 123 -13.38 11.01 16.04
CA GLU A 123 -14.69 10.82 16.63
C GLU A 123 -15.19 9.38 16.44
N ASP A 124 -15.10 8.84 15.22
CA ASP A 124 -15.44 7.44 14.94
C ASP A 124 -14.65 6.48 15.85
N LEU A 125 -13.35 6.73 16.02
CA LEU A 125 -12.51 5.91 16.90
C LEU A 125 -12.90 6.02 18.38
N SER A 126 -13.34 7.21 18.82
CA SER A 126 -13.83 7.42 20.19
C SER A 126 -15.16 6.72 20.49
N ARG A 127 -15.95 6.41 19.45
CA ARG A 127 -17.23 5.72 19.53
C ARG A 127 -17.11 4.20 19.52
N ALA A 128 -15.91 3.65 19.26
CA ALA A 128 -15.68 2.21 19.28
C ALA A 128 -16.06 1.61 20.64
N THR A 129 -16.88 0.55 20.61
CA THR A 129 -17.50 -0.04 21.81
C THR A 129 -16.65 -1.11 22.47
N SER A 130 -15.62 -1.61 21.78
CA SER A 130 -14.72 -2.64 22.30
C SER A 130 -13.26 -2.44 21.84
N PRO A 131 -12.27 -2.99 22.57
CA PRO A 131 -10.87 -2.96 22.13
C PRO A 131 -10.65 -3.60 20.75
N TYR A 132 -11.38 -4.68 20.44
CA TYR A 132 -11.32 -5.36 19.16
C TYR A 132 -11.83 -4.46 18.03
N GLU A 133 -13.02 -3.87 18.19
CA GLU A 133 -13.56 -2.93 17.21
C GLU A 133 -12.62 -1.75 17.00
N ARG A 134 -12.10 -1.18 18.09
CA ARG A 134 -11.14 -0.08 18.04
C ARG A 134 -9.88 -0.46 17.27
N PHE A 135 -9.34 -1.67 17.45
CA PHE A 135 -8.20 -2.16 16.68
C PHE A 135 -8.50 -2.20 15.17
N PHE A 136 -9.59 -2.86 14.76
CA PHE A 136 -9.93 -2.96 13.33
C PHE A 136 -10.19 -1.58 12.72
N LEU A 137 -10.82 -0.67 13.47
CA LEU A 137 -11.06 0.70 13.04
C LEU A 137 -9.75 1.50 12.95
N SER A 138 -8.84 1.36 13.91
CA SER A 138 -7.50 1.94 13.85
C SER A 138 -6.76 1.51 12.59
N VAL A 139 -6.76 0.21 12.24
CA VAL A 139 -6.08 -0.24 11.01
C VAL A 139 -6.73 0.35 9.75
N GLN A 140 -8.07 0.42 9.70
CA GLN A 140 -8.77 1.03 8.56
C GLN A 140 -8.44 2.52 8.42
N ILE A 141 -8.45 3.26 9.54
CA ILE A 141 -8.11 4.68 9.60
C ILE A 141 -6.65 4.90 9.21
N GLY A 142 -5.72 4.11 9.75
CA GLY A 142 -4.29 4.20 9.45
C GLY A 142 -4.01 3.99 7.96
N ASN A 143 -4.58 2.94 7.37
CA ASN A 143 -4.47 2.66 5.94
C ASN A 143 -5.09 3.77 5.09
N PHE A 144 -6.28 4.23 5.46
CA PHE A 144 -6.92 5.35 4.79
C PHE A 144 -6.04 6.61 4.82
N LEU A 145 -5.47 6.96 5.99
CA LEU A 145 -4.63 8.14 6.14
C LEU A 145 -3.35 8.02 5.34
N LEU A 146 -2.71 6.85 5.31
CA LEU A 146 -1.53 6.61 4.49
C LEU A 146 -1.83 6.83 3.00
N VAL A 147 -2.93 6.26 2.50
CA VAL A 147 -3.35 6.44 1.10
C VAL A 147 -3.78 7.89 0.82
N ALA A 148 -4.56 8.51 1.71
CA ALA A 148 -5.05 9.87 1.54
C ALA A 148 -3.90 10.90 1.55
N THR A 149 -2.95 10.76 2.47
CA THR A 149 -1.80 11.66 2.59
C THR A 149 -0.67 11.34 1.61
N GLY A 150 -0.64 10.14 1.05
CA GLY A 150 0.31 9.71 0.04
C GLY A 150 -0.16 9.99 -1.39
N ILE A 151 -1.32 9.47 -1.77
CA ILE A 151 -1.84 9.51 -3.14
C ILE A 151 -2.65 10.78 -3.41
N PHE A 152 -3.42 11.25 -2.43
CA PHE A 152 -4.34 12.39 -2.59
C PHE A 152 -3.86 13.66 -1.88
N TYR A 153 -2.55 13.77 -1.67
CA TYR A 153 -1.93 14.82 -0.86
C TYR A 153 -2.25 16.23 -1.36
N ALA A 154 -2.23 16.46 -2.69
CA ALA A 154 -2.50 17.78 -3.27
C ALA A 154 -3.92 18.26 -2.95
N HIS A 155 -4.90 17.36 -2.96
CA HIS A 155 -6.27 17.68 -2.58
C HIS A 155 -6.39 18.07 -1.09
N LEU A 156 -5.66 17.38 -0.21
CA LEU A 156 -5.63 17.72 1.22
C LEU A 156 -4.96 19.08 1.47
N GLU A 157 -3.90 19.42 0.74
CA GLU A 157 -3.26 20.74 0.82
C GLU A 157 -4.19 21.85 0.33
N GLU A 158 -4.85 21.67 -0.80
CA GLU A 158 -5.86 22.62 -1.30
C GLU A 158 -7.00 22.81 -0.29
N ARG A 159 -7.47 21.72 0.31
CA ARG A 159 -8.50 21.74 1.34
C ARG A 159 -8.07 22.54 2.56
N SER A 160 -6.82 22.36 3.03
CA SER A 160 -6.27 23.13 4.15
C SER A 160 -6.21 24.63 3.83
N LYS A 161 -5.70 24.99 2.65
CA LYS A 161 -5.61 26.40 2.19
C LYS A 161 -6.98 27.08 2.07
N ARG A 162 -8.00 26.37 1.56
CA ARG A 162 -9.33 26.97 1.28
C ARG A 162 -10.29 26.96 2.46
N ARG A 163 -10.19 25.98 3.37
CA ARG A 163 -11.20 25.74 4.43
C ARG A 163 -10.67 25.86 5.85
N GLY A 164 -9.40 26.25 6.04
CA GLY A 164 -8.77 26.28 7.36
C GLY A 164 -8.66 24.90 8.01
N ALA A 165 -8.77 23.83 7.22
CA ALA A 165 -8.63 22.46 7.70
C ALA A 165 -7.18 22.19 8.14
N PRO A 166 -6.94 21.21 9.03
CA PRO A 166 -5.58 20.86 9.44
C PRO A 166 -4.68 20.59 8.23
N GLY A 167 -3.41 21.02 8.31
CA GLY A 167 -2.41 20.73 7.28
C GLY A 167 -1.96 19.28 7.30
N LEU A 168 -1.20 18.84 6.29
CA LEU A 168 -0.73 17.46 6.15
C LEU A 168 -0.01 16.93 7.39
N GLY A 169 0.79 17.76 8.08
CA GLY A 169 1.48 17.37 9.31
C GLY A 169 0.53 16.83 10.39
N TYR A 170 -0.67 17.40 10.52
CA TYR A 170 -1.68 16.91 11.47
C TYR A 170 -2.21 15.52 11.09
N TYR A 171 -2.38 15.24 9.80
CA TYR A 171 -2.79 13.92 9.31
C TYR A 171 -1.66 12.90 9.51
N GLU A 172 -0.40 13.33 9.35
CA GLU A 172 0.78 12.49 9.58
C GLU A 172 0.91 12.09 11.04
N ASP A 173 0.85 13.06 11.95
CA ASP A 173 0.96 12.80 13.38
C ASP A 173 -0.15 11.87 13.87
N PHE A 174 -1.38 12.11 13.40
CA PHE A 174 -2.52 11.25 13.72
C PHE A 174 -2.35 9.85 13.11
N GLY A 175 -1.99 9.74 11.83
CA GLY A 175 -1.77 8.45 11.17
C GLY A 175 -0.66 7.62 11.82
N ALA A 176 0.46 8.25 12.18
CA ALA A 176 1.55 7.63 12.92
C ALA A 176 1.09 7.13 14.29
N GLY A 177 0.33 7.95 15.02
CA GLY A 177 -0.26 7.58 16.31
C GLY A 177 -1.22 6.39 16.21
N ILE A 178 -2.05 6.34 15.17
CA ILE A 178 -2.99 5.25 14.92
C ILE A 178 -2.26 3.93 14.65
N PHE A 179 -1.21 3.94 13.83
CA PHE A 179 -0.40 2.74 13.61
C PHE A 179 0.33 2.29 14.88
N ARG A 180 0.81 3.23 15.70
CA ARG A 180 1.41 2.90 17.00
C ARG A 180 0.41 2.24 17.94
N GLU A 181 -0.81 2.78 18.03
CA GLU A 181 -1.88 2.21 18.84
C GLU A 181 -2.23 0.80 18.36
N ALA A 182 -2.43 0.63 17.05
CA ALA A 182 -2.73 -0.67 16.45
C ALA A 182 -1.60 -1.68 16.68
N GLY A 183 -0.33 -1.26 16.51
CA GLY A 183 0.85 -2.10 16.70
C GLY A 183 1.03 -2.61 18.13
N ASN A 184 0.58 -1.85 19.13
CA ASN A 184 0.63 -2.25 20.54
C ASN A 184 -0.51 -3.16 20.97
N HIS A 185 -1.50 -3.40 20.11
CA HIS A 185 -2.63 -4.27 20.41
C HIS A 185 -2.25 -5.75 20.22
N PRO A 186 -2.70 -6.70 21.08
CA PRO A 186 -2.36 -8.12 20.95
C PRO A 186 -2.66 -8.73 19.57
N LEU A 187 -3.76 -8.29 18.94
CA LEU A 187 -4.13 -8.72 17.58
C LEU A 187 -3.08 -8.39 16.53
N ALA A 188 -2.28 -7.33 16.70
CA ALA A 188 -1.21 -7.03 15.76
C ALA A 188 -0.18 -8.16 15.72
N ARG A 189 0.08 -8.83 16.84
CA ARG A 189 0.94 -10.00 16.87
C ARG A 189 0.25 -11.22 16.27
N GLU A 190 -1.02 -11.44 16.59
CA GLU A 190 -1.81 -12.56 16.05
C GLU A 190 -1.92 -12.52 14.52
N PHE A 191 -2.04 -11.32 13.93
CA PHE A 191 -2.07 -11.12 12.49
C PHE A 191 -0.68 -10.86 11.86
N LEU A 192 0.41 -10.96 12.64
CA LEU A 192 1.78 -10.69 12.17
C LEU A 192 1.98 -9.27 11.60
N LEU A 193 1.28 -8.27 12.13
CA LEU A 193 1.32 -6.87 11.71
C LEU A 193 2.13 -5.96 12.66
N GLU A 194 2.50 -6.44 13.85
CA GLU A 194 3.20 -5.66 14.89
C GLU A 194 4.42 -4.89 14.35
N ASP A 195 5.33 -5.56 13.63
CA ASP A 195 6.52 -4.93 13.06
C ASP A 195 6.19 -3.92 11.96
N ARG A 196 5.19 -4.21 11.13
CA ARG A 196 4.79 -3.34 10.01
C ARG A 196 4.11 -2.07 10.53
N PHE A 197 3.27 -2.21 11.56
CA PHE A 197 2.64 -1.09 12.24
C PHE A 197 3.65 -0.23 13.00
N ARG A 198 4.64 -0.84 13.65
CA ARG A 198 5.75 -0.10 14.27
C ARG A 198 6.52 0.70 13.22
N GLN A 199 6.91 0.06 12.11
CA GLN A 199 7.60 0.74 11.02
C GLN A 199 6.76 1.86 10.41
N LEU A 200 5.45 1.66 10.19
CA LEU A 200 4.57 2.71 9.69
C LEU A 200 4.35 3.84 10.69
N SER A 201 4.33 3.57 12.00
CA SER A 201 4.35 4.61 13.04
C SER A 201 5.62 5.46 12.93
N ASP A 202 6.78 4.82 12.83
CA ASP A 202 8.07 5.50 12.92
C ASP A 202 8.45 6.19 11.61
N ALA A 203 8.08 5.60 10.47
CA ALA A 203 8.41 6.06 9.14
C ALA A 203 7.21 6.67 8.38
N PHE A 204 6.09 6.98 9.04
CA PHE A 204 4.86 7.45 8.37
C PHE A 204 5.12 8.56 7.35
N SER A 205 5.83 9.61 7.78
CA SER A 205 6.16 10.76 6.93
C SER A 205 7.04 10.38 5.74
N SER A 206 7.97 9.44 5.92
CA SER A 206 8.82 8.94 4.83
C SER A 206 8.01 8.09 3.85
N SER A 207 7.17 7.18 4.35
CA SER A 207 6.29 6.31 3.56
C SER A 207 5.31 7.13 2.73
N ARG A 208 4.55 8.05 3.34
CA ARG A 208 3.59 8.88 2.60
C ARG A 208 4.28 9.75 1.55
N ARG A 209 5.44 10.35 1.84
CA ARG A 209 6.22 11.12 0.83
C ARG A 209 6.77 10.25 -0.30
N ALA A 210 7.05 8.97 -0.06
CA ALA A 210 7.39 8.04 -1.14
C ALA A 210 6.17 7.79 -2.04
N LEU A 211 4.99 7.64 -1.44
CA LEU A 211 3.72 7.52 -2.17
C LEU A 211 3.34 8.80 -2.93
N ASN A 212 3.63 10.00 -2.42
CA ASN A 212 3.47 11.25 -3.19
C ASN A 212 4.26 11.17 -4.49
N ARG A 213 5.54 10.80 -4.41
CA ARG A 213 6.40 10.65 -5.58
C ARG A 213 5.87 9.59 -6.54
N MET A 214 5.38 8.47 -6.02
CA MET A 214 4.73 7.44 -6.83
C MET A 214 3.52 7.99 -7.59
N SER A 215 2.66 8.76 -6.90
CA SER A 215 1.50 9.39 -7.52
C SER A 215 1.91 10.38 -8.60
N ASP A 216 2.88 11.25 -8.32
CA ASP A 216 3.35 12.27 -9.27
C ASP A 216 4.02 11.66 -10.50
N GLN A 217 4.74 10.55 -10.34
CA GLN A 217 5.53 9.93 -11.42
C GLN A 217 4.74 8.93 -12.25
N PHE A 218 3.81 8.19 -11.64
CA PHE A 218 3.23 6.99 -12.27
C PHE A 218 1.71 7.03 -12.36
N LEU A 219 1.03 7.84 -11.55
CA LEU A 219 -0.43 7.95 -11.54
C LEU A 219 -0.84 9.28 -12.17
N ILE A 220 -0.88 9.33 -13.50
CA ILE A 220 -1.39 10.50 -14.23
C ILE A 220 -2.91 10.57 -14.00
N TRP A 221 -3.35 11.51 -13.17
CA TRP A 221 -4.75 11.87 -13.02
C TRP A 221 -5.13 12.83 -14.15
N ASN A 222 -5.73 12.31 -15.23
CA ASN A 222 -6.46 13.14 -16.21
C ASN A 222 -7.88 13.43 -15.70
#